data_AF-A0A1D2M1D3-F1
#
_entry.id   AF-A0A1D2M1D3-F1
#
_cell.length_a   1.000
_cell.length_b   1.000
_cell.length_c   1.000
_cell.angle_alpha   90.00
_cell.angle_beta   90.00
_cell.angle_gamma   90.00
#
_symmetry.space_group_name_H-M   'P 1'
#
loop_
_entity.id
_entity.type
_entity.pdbx_description
1 polymer ?
#
loop_
_entity_poly.entity_id
_entity_poly.type
_entity_poly.pdbx_seq_one_letter_code
_entity_poly.pdbx_strand_id
1 'polypeptide(L)'
;MRSYLCYAINWFSLEFYDILVSRSVGYIGDRPEYQGKRLIQIYLYGRKFPDDNEYAHPFDFGVVVDILEGKVFDIEELPTHEDFDANNKDGNIVPNETSNFHPDLRPVDSFRNDLKPVKLTQSGGASYSVTGNQISWQKYKMRIGFNGREGLVIHNVNYNDTGTVRPLFYRMSLAEVYSIWRSKTTIP
;
A
#
# COMPACT_ATOMS: atom_id res chain seq x y z
N MET A 1 -17.36 -22.91 0.84
CA MET A 1 -17.23 -22.25 2.16
C MET A 1 -16.68 -23.18 3.26
N ARG A 2 -17.25 -24.37 3.52
CA ARG A 2 -16.71 -25.31 4.54
C ARG A 2 -15.28 -25.83 4.26
N SER A 3 -14.88 -25.98 3.00
CA SER A 3 -13.54 -26.45 2.61
C SER A 3 -12.43 -25.44 2.92
N TYR A 4 -12.66 -24.15 2.66
CA TYR A 4 -11.69 -23.06 2.88
C TYR A 4 -11.45 -22.78 4.36
N LEU A 5 -12.51 -22.78 5.16
CA LEU A 5 -12.40 -22.67 6.60
C LEU A 5 -11.61 -23.86 7.17
N CYS A 6 -11.90 -25.08 6.72
CA CYS A 6 -11.13 -26.25 7.16
C CYS A 6 -9.68 -26.25 6.69
N TYR A 7 -9.37 -25.69 5.52
CA TYR A 7 -7.99 -25.57 5.02
C TYR A 7 -7.19 -24.55 5.85
N ALA A 8 -7.77 -23.38 6.14
CA ALA A 8 -7.18 -22.37 7.01
C ALA A 8 -7.03 -22.84 8.48
N ILE A 9 -8.04 -23.55 9.00
CA ILE A 9 -8.09 -24.03 10.40
C ILE A 9 -7.22 -25.28 10.62
N ASN A 10 -7.02 -26.16 9.62
CA ASN A 10 -6.17 -27.35 9.81
C ASN A 10 -4.67 -27.08 9.64
N TRP A 11 -4.28 -26.04 8.89
CA TRP A 11 -2.86 -25.69 8.73
C TRP A 11 -2.29 -24.89 9.89
N PHE A 12 -3.14 -24.21 10.64
CA PHE A 12 -2.73 -23.46 11.80
C PHE A 12 -3.73 -23.63 12.94
N SER A 13 -3.21 -23.74 14.15
CA SER A 13 -3.88 -23.31 15.37
C SER A 13 -4.04 -21.77 15.39
N LEU A 14 -4.58 -21.18 14.31
CA LEU A 14 -4.74 -19.75 14.09
C LEU A 14 -5.76 -19.24 15.12
N GLU A 15 -5.27 -18.52 16.14
CA GLU A 15 -6.09 -17.46 16.71
C GLU A 15 -6.34 -16.46 15.57
N PHE A 16 -7.60 -16.11 15.31
CA PHE A 16 -8.06 -15.21 14.23
C PHE A 16 -7.44 -13.80 14.33
N TYR A 17 -6.16 -13.68 14.05
CA TYR A 17 -5.48 -12.44 13.69
C TYR A 17 -5.26 -12.46 12.17
N ASP A 18 -6.32 -12.76 11.42
CA ASP A 18 -6.30 -12.79 9.96
C ASP A 18 -6.24 -11.35 9.42
N ILE A 19 -5.15 -11.00 8.74
CA ILE A 19 -5.01 -9.66 8.17
C ILE A 19 -5.61 -9.64 6.77
N LEU A 20 -6.68 -8.87 6.68
CA LEU A 20 -7.41 -8.59 5.46
C LEU A 20 -6.78 -7.37 4.77
N VAL A 21 -6.15 -7.59 3.62
CA VAL A 21 -5.67 -6.48 2.78
C VAL A 21 -6.75 -6.13 1.77
N SER A 22 -7.50 -5.08 2.05
CA SER A 22 -8.51 -4.56 1.14
C SER A 22 -7.88 -3.84 -0.04
N ARG A 23 -8.35 -4.14 -1.25
CA ARG A 23 -8.03 -3.46 -2.51
C ARG A 23 -9.31 -3.03 -3.22
N SER A 24 -9.19 -2.01 -4.06
CA SER A 24 -10.25 -1.66 -5.01
C SER A 24 -10.44 -2.80 -6.02
N VAL A 25 -11.69 -3.12 -6.37
CA VAL A 25 -12.00 -4.11 -7.42
C VAL A 25 -11.57 -3.68 -8.83
N GLY A 26 -11.26 -2.39 -9.03
CA GLY A 26 -10.77 -1.88 -10.31
C GLY A 26 -11.84 -1.81 -11.39
N TYR A 27 -11.49 -2.27 -12.60
CA TYR A 27 -12.40 -2.33 -13.75
C TYR A 27 -13.39 -3.48 -13.59
N ILE A 28 -14.68 -3.22 -13.84
CA ILE A 28 -15.78 -4.19 -13.68
C ILE A 28 -16.60 -4.39 -14.96
N GLY A 29 -16.15 -3.86 -16.11
CA GLY A 29 -16.95 -3.87 -17.34
C GLY A 29 -17.13 -5.27 -17.94
N ASP A 30 -16.26 -6.20 -17.59
CA ASP A 30 -16.30 -7.64 -17.87
C ASP A 30 -17.05 -8.45 -16.80
N ARG A 31 -17.54 -7.81 -15.72
CA ARG A 31 -18.29 -8.43 -14.63
C ARG A 31 -19.65 -7.73 -14.41
N PRO A 32 -20.65 -8.00 -15.28
CA PRO A 32 -21.97 -7.39 -15.17
C PRO A 32 -22.62 -7.53 -13.78
N GLU A 33 -22.38 -8.63 -13.09
CA GLU A 33 -22.86 -8.92 -11.74
C GLU A 33 -22.30 -7.98 -10.66
N TYR A 34 -21.17 -7.31 -10.93
CA TYR A 34 -20.56 -6.32 -10.03
C TYR A 34 -21.11 -4.91 -10.27
N GLN A 35 -21.83 -4.68 -11.36
CA GLN A 35 -22.33 -3.34 -11.72
C GLN A 35 -23.32 -2.80 -10.68
N GLY A 36 -23.13 -1.53 -10.33
CA GLY A 36 -23.98 -0.83 -9.35
C GLY A 36 -23.71 -1.17 -7.89
N LYS A 37 -22.76 -2.07 -7.61
CA LYS A 37 -22.38 -2.46 -6.24
C LYS A 37 -21.16 -1.67 -5.77
N ARG A 38 -21.03 -1.50 -4.44
CA ARG A 38 -19.84 -0.90 -3.83
C ARG A 38 -18.98 -2.01 -3.24
N LEU A 39 -18.16 -2.60 -4.09
CA LEU A 39 -17.36 -3.78 -3.76
C LEU A 39 -15.92 -3.41 -3.40
N ILE A 40 -15.35 -4.16 -2.45
CA ILE A 40 -13.92 -4.22 -2.20
C ILE A 40 -13.46 -5.67 -2.36
N GLN A 41 -12.24 -5.86 -2.88
CA GLN A 41 -11.60 -7.18 -2.93
C GLN A 41 -10.65 -7.29 -1.74
N ILE A 42 -10.67 -8.41 -1.04
CA ILE A 42 -9.87 -8.64 0.16
C ILE A 42 -8.93 -9.80 -0.14
N TYR A 43 -7.63 -9.54 -0.08
CA TYR A 43 -6.61 -10.58 -0.12
C TYR A 43 -6.29 -11.03 1.30
N LEU A 44 -6.14 -12.34 1.48
CA LEU A 44 -5.86 -12.94 2.77
C LEU A 44 -4.38 -13.30 2.85
N TYR A 45 -3.81 -13.05 4.03
CA TYR A 45 -2.42 -13.35 4.35
C TYR A 45 -2.34 -13.97 5.74
N GLY A 46 -1.47 -14.96 5.92
CA GLY A 46 -1.22 -15.61 7.20
C GLY A 46 -0.09 -14.94 7.99
N ARG A 47 -0.05 -15.17 9.30
CA ARG A 47 1.10 -14.87 10.16
C ARG A 47 1.43 -16.08 11.01
N LYS A 48 2.72 -16.35 11.26
CA LYS A 48 3.14 -17.44 12.16
C LYS A 48 3.24 -17.00 13.62
N PHE A 49 3.38 -15.70 13.85
CA PHE A 49 3.41 -15.04 15.16
C PHE A 49 3.03 -13.55 14.98
N PRO A 50 2.70 -12.80 16.07
CA PRO A 50 2.10 -11.47 15.96
C PRO A 50 2.86 -10.44 15.09
N ASP A 51 4.20 -10.47 15.12
CA ASP A 51 5.07 -9.53 14.40
C ASP A 51 5.60 -10.07 13.06
N ASP A 52 5.12 -11.24 12.61
CA ASP A 52 5.56 -11.87 11.37
C ASP A 52 5.08 -11.07 10.14
N ASN A 53 5.89 -11.07 9.08
CA ASN A 53 5.56 -10.42 7.82
C ASN A 53 4.48 -11.23 7.09
N GLU A 54 3.23 -10.77 7.19
CA GLU A 54 2.09 -11.45 6.57
C GLU A 54 2.21 -11.59 5.05
N TYR A 55 2.88 -10.63 4.39
CA TYR A 55 3.04 -10.66 2.93
C TYR A 55 3.91 -11.84 2.44
N ALA A 56 4.62 -12.53 3.34
CA ALA A 56 5.33 -13.76 3.05
C ALA A 56 4.41 -14.99 2.93
N HIS A 57 3.15 -14.88 3.38
CA HIS A 57 2.22 -16.00 3.49
C HIS A 57 0.87 -15.70 2.78
N PRO A 58 0.86 -15.40 1.46
CA PRO A 58 -0.37 -15.15 0.73
C PRO A 58 -1.22 -16.42 0.63
N PHE A 59 -2.54 -16.29 0.84
CA PHE A 59 -3.50 -17.31 0.46
C PHE A 59 -3.82 -17.23 -1.03
N ASP A 60 -4.25 -18.36 -1.59
CA ASP A 60 -4.61 -18.56 -2.99
C ASP A 60 -6.09 -18.23 -3.28
N PHE A 61 -6.73 -17.40 -2.45
CA PHE A 61 -8.07 -16.91 -2.70
C PHE A 61 -8.26 -15.48 -2.17
N GLY A 62 -9.20 -14.77 -2.77
CA GLY A 62 -9.66 -13.45 -2.34
C GLY A 62 -11.15 -13.46 -2.01
N VAL A 63 -11.58 -12.54 -1.16
CA VAL A 63 -13.00 -12.36 -0.80
C VAL A 63 -13.48 -11.02 -1.31
N VAL A 64 -14.58 -11.03 -2.06
CA VAL A 64 -15.23 -9.80 -2.51
C VAL A 64 -16.35 -9.48 -1.53
N VAL A 65 -16.36 -8.26 -1.00
CA VAL A 65 -17.34 -7.80 0.00
C VAL A 65 -18.10 -6.60 -0.54
N ASP A 66 -19.43 -6.66 -0.45
CA ASP A 66 -20.26 -5.46 -0.59
C ASP A 66 -20.25 -4.69 0.72
N ILE A 67 -19.62 -3.52 0.72
CA ILE A 67 -19.42 -2.72 1.94
C ILE A 67 -20.63 -1.88 2.31
N LEU A 68 -21.63 -1.76 1.44
CA LEU A 68 -22.91 -1.14 1.80
C LEU A 68 -23.82 -2.16 2.48
N GLU A 69 -23.81 -3.41 2.01
CA GLU A 69 -24.58 -4.49 2.65
C GLU A 69 -23.87 -5.14 3.84
N GLY A 70 -22.54 -5.01 3.94
CA GLY A 70 -21.73 -5.65 4.98
C GLY A 70 -21.67 -7.17 4.82
N LYS A 71 -21.67 -7.69 3.58
CA LYS A 71 -21.74 -9.12 3.28
C LYS A 71 -20.67 -9.54 2.29
N VAL A 72 -20.22 -10.78 2.43
CA VAL A 72 -19.45 -11.47 1.39
C VAL A 72 -20.32 -11.60 0.15
N PHE A 73 -19.85 -11.00 -0.94
CA PHE A 73 -20.48 -11.06 -2.25
C PHE A 73 -19.98 -12.27 -3.03
N ASP A 74 -18.66 -12.49 -3.04
CA ASP A 74 -18.04 -13.62 -3.75
C ASP A 74 -16.72 -14.06 -3.09
N ILE A 75 -16.27 -15.26 -3.44
CA ILE A 75 -14.94 -15.80 -3.09
C ILE A 75 -14.25 -16.20 -4.40
N GLU A 76 -13.15 -15.54 -4.72
CA GLU A 76 -12.40 -15.73 -5.95
C GLU A 76 -11.17 -16.58 -5.69
N GLU A 77 -11.03 -17.71 -6.39
CA GLU A 77 -9.77 -18.46 -6.43
C GLU A 77 -8.72 -17.66 -7.21
N LEU A 78 -7.50 -17.60 -6.67
CA LEU A 78 -6.37 -16.93 -7.28
C LEU A 78 -5.40 -17.99 -7.81
N PRO A 79 -5.09 -18.00 -9.13
CA PRO A 79 -4.12 -18.94 -9.66
C PRO A 79 -2.73 -18.66 -9.07
N THR A 80 -2.08 -19.72 -8.61
CA THR A 80 -0.74 -19.76 -7.99
C THR A 80 0.32 -20.28 -8.94
N HIS A 81 -0.09 -20.85 -10.09
CA HIS A 81 0.76 -21.50 -11.07
C HIS A 81 0.92 -20.67 -12.37
N GLU A 82 1.98 -20.95 -13.13
CA GLU A 82 2.30 -20.25 -14.38
C GLU A 82 1.33 -20.53 -15.54
N ASP A 83 0.49 -21.56 -15.42
CA ASP A 83 -0.59 -21.85 -16.37
C ASP A 83 -1.82 -20.96 -16.16
N PHE A 84 -1.87 -20.23 -15.04
CA PHE A 84 -2.95 -19.32 -14.65
C PHE A 84 -4.32 -20.00 -14.53
N ASP A 85 -4.37 -21.33 -14.42
CA ASP A 85 -5.62 -22.07 -14.25
C ASP A 85 -6.02 -22.08 -12.77
N ALA A 86 -7.07 -21.33 -12.43
CA ALA A 86 -7.64 -21.32 -11.08
C ALA A 86 -8.22 -22.68 -10.64
N ASN A 87 -8.44 -23.62 -11.57
CA ASN A 87 -8.88 -24.98 -11.26
C ASN A 87 -7.71 -25.91 -10.93
N ASN A 88 -6.48 -25.53 -11.28
CA ASN A 88 -5.30 -26.28 -10.91
C ASN A 88 -4.96 -25.98 -9.45
N LYS A 89 -5.29 -26.94 -8.58
CA LYS A 89 -5.02 -26.85 -7.12
C LYS A 89 -3.84 -27.71 -6.68
N ASP A 90 -3.16 -28.38 -7.61
CA ASP A 90 -2.09 -29.32 -7.28
C ASP A 90 -0.85 -28.59 -6.79
N GLY A 91 -0.58 -28.68 -5.49
CA GLY A 91 0.56 -28.01 -4.87
C GLY A 91 0.26 -26.60 -4.37
N ASN A 92 -1.00 -26.15 -4.37
CA ASN A 92 -1.41 -24.94 -3.67
C ASN A 92 -1.18 -25.10 -2.17
N ILE A 93 -0.10 -24.48 -1.70
CA ILE A 93 0.28 -24.42 -0.30
C ILE A 93 0.66 -22.99 -0.01
N VAL A 94 0.11 -22.42 1.07
CA VAL A 94 0.51 -21.11 1.56
C VAL A 94 2.02 -21.16 1.83
N PRO A 95 2.85 -20.28 1.21
CA PRO A 95 4.28 -20.31 1.42
C PRO A 95 4.60 -20.24 2.91
N ASN A 96 5.47 -21.14 3.41
CA ASN A 96 5.74 -21.26 4.85
C ASN A 96 7.06 -20.57 5.27
N GLU A 97 7.84 -20.10 4.29
CA GLU A 97 9.09 -19.37 4.52
C GLU A 97 8.79 -17.98 5.07
N THR A 98 9.54 -17.55 6.09
CA THR A 98 9.41 -16.21 6.65
C THR A 98 10.33 -15.24 5.93
N SER A 99 9.87 -14.00 5.75
CA SER A 99 10.67 -12.93 5.12
C SER A 99 10.56 -11.64 5.92
N ASN A 100 11.04 -11.70 7.17
CA ASN A 100 10.89 -10.59 8.12
C ASN A 100 11.91 -9.47 7.89
N PHE A 101 11.41 -8.23 7.86
CA PHE A 101 12.23 -7.03 7.72
C PHE A 101 12.35 -6.24 9.03
N HIS A 102 11.55 -6.56 10.06
CA HIS A 102 11.66 -5.95 11.39
C HIS A 102 13.05 -6.27 12.00
N PRO A 103 13.82 -5.27 12.47
CA PRO A 103 15.19 -5.50 12.92
C PRO A 103 15.32 -6.60 13.99
N ASP A 104 14.40 -6.66 14.96
CA ASP A 104 14.43 -7.65 16.05
C ASP A 104 14.15 -9.09 15.58
N LEU A 105 13.63 -9.26 14.37
CA LEU A 105 13.32 -10.56 13.78
C LEU A 105 14.40 -11.02 12.78
N ARG A 106 15.48 -10.24 12.62
CA ARG A 106 16.57 -10.55 11.71
C ARG A 106 17.82 -11.04 12.46
N PRO A 107 18.63 -11.92 11.85
CA PRO A 107 19.90 -12.33 12.41
C PRO A 107 20.80 -11.11 12.68
N VAL A 108 21.41 -11.04 13.86
CA VAL A 108 22.25 -9.91 14.29
C VAL A 108 23.46 -9.71 13.37
N ASP A 109 23.98 -10.80 12.80
CA ASP A 109 25.08 -10.82 11.83
C ASP A 109 24.68 -10.33 10.42
N SER A 110 23.38 -10.13 10.15
CA SER A 110 22.90 -9.56 8.88
C SER A 110 23.03 -8.04 8.79
N PHE A 111 23.31 -7.36 9.91
CA PHE A 111 23.46 -5.91 9.94
C PHE A 111 24.90 -5.47 9.64
N ARG A 112 25.04 -4.39 8.86
CA ARG A 112 26.35 -3.73 8.64
C ARG A 112 26.80 -3.03 9.92
N ASN A 113 28.04 -3.25 10.34
CA ASN A 113 28.64 -2.68 11.55
C ASN A 113 29.77 -1.66 11.25
N ASP A 114 30.00 -1.36 9.97
CA ASP A 114 31.08 -0.52 9.46
C ASP A 114 30.65 0.92 9.14
N LEU A 115 29.36 1.23 9.30
CA LEU A 115 28.82 2.57 9.09
C LEU A 115 29.31 3.53 10.18
N LYS A 116 30.06 4.56 9.77
CA LYS A 116 30.46 5.65 10.65
C LYS A 116 29.31 6.65 10.84
N PRO A 117 29.15 7.24 12.05
CA PRO A 117 28.10 8.23 12.29
C PRO A 117 28.22 9.46 11.38
N VAL A 118 27.08 9.96 10.90
CA VAL A 118 26.97 11.22 10.16
C VAL A 118 26.19 12.23 10.99
N LYS A 119 26.76 13.43 11.19
CA LYS A 119 26.12 14.52 11.93
C LYS A 119 25.87 15.71 11.00
N LEU A 120 24.60 16.05 10.79
CA LEU A 120 24.18 17.23 10.03
C LEU A 120 23.79 18.36 11.01
N THR A 121 24.45 19.52 10.92
CA THR A 121 24.14 20.70 11.75
C THR A 121 24.09 21.98 10.92
N GLN A 122 23.26 22.93 11.33
CA GLN A 122 23.23 24.30 10.80
C GLN A 122 23.38 25.28 11.96
N SER A 123 24.61 25.73 12.24
CA SER A 123 24.91 26.62 13.38
C SER A 123 24.16 27.96 13.32
N GLY A 124 23.87 28.46 12.12
CA GLY A 124 23.06 29.65 11.89
C GLY A 124 21.54 29.39 11.83
N GLY A 125 21.09 28.18 12.11
CA GLY A 125 19.70 27.77 11.93
C GLY A 125 19.30 27.55 10.47
N ALA A 126 18.01 27.28 10.25
CA ALA A 126 17.47 27.09 8.91
C ALA A 126 17.46 28.40 8.11
N SER A 127 17.79 28.34 6.83
CA SER A 127 17.74 29.50 5.93
C SER A 127 16.34 29.81 5.37
N TYR A 128 15.30 29.19 5.93
CA TYR A 128 13.91 29.48 5.61
C TYR A 128 13.18 30.02 6.83
N SER A 129 12.15 30.82 6.60
CA SER A 129 11.19 31.22 7.63
C SER A 129 9.80 30.72 7.30
N VAL A 130 9.01 30.48 8.35
CA VAL A 130 7.61 30.06 8.24
C VAL A 130 6.74 31.10 8.95
N THR A 131 5.71 31.58 8.27
CA THR A 131 4.71 32.49 8.84
C THR A 131 3.32 31.99 8.48
N GLY A 132 2.57 31.51 9.48
CA GLY A 132 1.37 30.70 9.22
C GLY A 132 1.76 29.47 8.41
N ASN A 133 1.19 29.32 7.22
CA ASN A 133 1.57 28.26 6.28
C ASN A 133 2.42 28.75 5.09
N GLN A 134 2.94 29.97 5.13
CA GLN A 134 3.83 30.50 4.09
C GLN A 134 5.30 30.22 4.44
N ILE A 135 6.03 29.61 3.51
CA ILE A 135 7.48 29.44 3.55
C ILE A 135 8.12 30.58 2.74
N SER A 136 9.14 31.22 3.32
CA SER A 136 10.07 32.09 2.59
C SER A 136 11.46 31.49 2.64
N TRP A 137 12.06 31.20 1.49
CA TRP A 137 13.37 30.55 1.40
C TRP A 137 14.10 30.96 0.13
N GLN A 138 15.32 31.51 0.25
CA GLN A 138 16.20 31.78 -0.90
C GLN A 138 15.48 32.45 -2.09
N LYS A 139 14.78 33.57 -1.82
CA LYS A 139 13.97 34.36 -2.78
C LYS A 139 12.62 33.73 -3.18
N TYR A 140 12.35 32.48 -2.81
CA TYR A 140 11.02 31.88 -2.97
C TYR A 140 10.06 32.31 -1.87
N LYS A 141 8.79 32.45 -2.25
CA LYS A 141 7.64 32.47 -1.35
C LYS A 141 6.60 31.49 -1.85
N MET A 142 6.12 30.62 -0.97
CA MET A 142 5.10 29.61 -1.29
C MET A 142 4.26 29.31 -0.06
N ARG A 143 3.05 28.80 -0.24
CA ARG A 143 2.15 28.42 0.85
C ARG A 143 1.92 26.91 0.83
N ILE A 144 1.96 26.29 1.99
CA ILE A 144 1.78 24.86 2.17
C ILE A 144 0.35 24.57 2.63
N GLY A 145 -0.35 23.73 1.90
CA GLY A 145 -1.68 23.22 2.21
C GLY A 145 -1.66 21.70 2.38
N PHE A 146 -2.71 21.18 3.01
CA PHE A 146 -2.93 19.74 3.13
C PHE A 146 -4.40 19.40 2.94
N ASN A 147 -4.69 18.31 2.23
CA ASN A 147 -6.04 17.74 2.16
C ASN A 147 -6.00 16.20 2.13
N GLY A 148 -7.13 15.57 2.44
CA GLY A 148 -7.22 14.11 2.59
C GLY A 148 -7.07 13.29 1.31
N ARG A 149 -7.09 13.91 0.12
CA ARG A 149 -6.95 13.21 -1.17
C ARG A 149 -5.53 13.31 -1.73
N GLU A 150 -5.01 14.53 -1.82
CA GLU A 150 -3.71 14.81 -2.46
C GLU A 150 -2.56 14.85 -1.46
N GLY A 151 -2.86 14.91 -0.15
CA GLY A 151 -1.87 15.18 0.87
C GLY A 151 -1.31 16.59 0.74
N LEU A 152 0.00 16.71 0.53
CA LEU A 152 0.72 17.98 0.40
C LEU A 152 0.30 18.75 -0.86
N VAL A 153 -0.09 20.01 -0.70
CA VAL A 153 -0.36 20.94 -1.80
C VAL A 153 0.49 22.20 -1.63
N ILE A 154 1.11 22.67 -2.70
CA ILE A 154 1.93 23.88 -2.70
C ILE A 154 1.20 24.95 -3.51
N HIS A 155 0.92 26.09 -2.89
CA HIS A 155 0.17 27.21 -3.46
C HIS A 155 1.04 28.45 -3.63
N ASN A 156 0.70 29.26 -4.62
CA ASN A 156 1.25 30.60 -4.85
C ASN A 156 2.78 30.62 -4.78
N VAL A 157 3.43 29.76 -5.56
CA VAL A 157 4.88 29.72 -5.70
C VAL A 157 5.31 30.95 -6.49
N ASN A 158 6.06 31.83 -5.83
CA ASN A 158 6.62 33.04 -6.40
C ASN A 158 8.12 33.06 -6.19
N TYR A 159 8.84 33.73 -7.10
CA TYR A 159 10.27 33.96 -6.99
C TYR A 159 10.58 35.45 -7.11
N ASN A 160 11.43 35.97 -6.22
CA ASN A 160 11.92 37.34 -6.30
C ASN A 160 13.14 37.41 -7.23
N ASP A 161 12.89 37.88 -8.45
CA ASP A 161 13.87 38.10 -9.50
C ASP A 161 14.34 39.56 -9.46
N THR A 162 15.44 39.82 -8.77
CA THR A 162 16.07 41.15 -8.65
C THR A 162 15.14 42.29 -8.22
N GLY A 163 14.22 42.01 -7.28
CA GLY A 163 13.25 42.98 -6.75
C GLY A 163 11.85 42.83 -7.36
N THR A 164 11.74 42.11 -8.48
CA THR A 164 10.44 41.83 -9.12
C THR A 164 9.93 40.46 -8.68
N VAL A 165 8.76 40.42 -8.04
CA VAL A 165 8.12 39.15 -7.67
C VAL A 165 7.43 38.55 -8.89
N ARG A 166 7.91 37.39 -9.34
CA ARG A 166 7.39 36.67 -10.50
C ARG A 166 6.62 35.43 -10.05
N PRO A 167 5.34 35.28 -10.41
CA PRO A 167 4.60 34.06 -10.15
C PRO A 167 5.12 32.91 -11.02
N LEU A 168 5.33 31.74 -10.43
CA LEU A 168 5.79 30.53 -11.13
C LEU A 168 4.66 29.50 -11.23
N PHE A 169 4.07 29.14 -10.09
CA PHE A 169 2.98 28.16 -10.02
C PHE A 169 1.91 28.65 -9.08
N TYR A 170 0.65 28.63 -9.53
CA TYR A 170 -0.48 28.93 -8.64
C TYR A 170 -0.76 27.78 -7.67
N ARG A 171 -0.66 26.53 -8.14
CA ARG A 171 -0.92 25.33 -7.35
C ARG A 171 -0.17 24.13 -7.92
N MET A 172 0.44 23.34 -7.05
CA MET A 172 1.11 22.08 -7.36
C MET A 172 0.68 21.01 -6.36
N SER A 173 0.38 19.81 -6.85
CA SER A 173 0.04 18.64 -6.03
C SER A 173 0.30 17.34 -6.78
N LEU A 174 0.34 16.23 -6.03
CA LEU A 174 0.21 14.89 -6.61
C LEU A 174 -1.29 14.59 -6.75
N ALA A 175 -1.82 14.80 -7.95
CA ALA A 175 -3.26 14.72 -8.20
C ALA A 175 -3.80 13.29 -8.25
N GLU A 176 -2.98 12.34 -8.70
CA GLU A 176 -3.35 10.93 -8.84
C GLU A 176 -2.10 10.03 -8.87
N VAL A 177 -2.27 8.78 -8.44
CA VAL A 177 -1.27 7.71 -8.60
C VAL A 177 -1.96 6.48 -9.16
N TYR A 178 -1.38 5.91 -10.21
CA TYR A 178 -1.89 4.68 -10.80
C TYR A 178 -0.82 3.59 -10.76
N SER A 179 -1.16 2.46 -10.16
CA SER A 179 -0.31 1.27 -10.09
C SER A 179 -1.01 0.12 -10.80
N ILE A 180 -0.40 -0.36 -11.89
CA ILE A 180 -0.92 -1.47 -12.69
C ILE A 180 -0.20 -2.74 -12.25
N TRP A 181 -0.98 -3.72 -11.81
CA TRP A 181 -0.47 -5.07 -11.58
C TRP A 181 -0.59 -5.86 -12.88
N ARG A 182 0.53 -6.39 -13.35
CA ARG A 182 0.55 -7.28 -14.51
C ARG A 182 0.67 -8.71 -14.03
N SER A 183 -0.47 -9.32 -13.76
CA SER A 183 -0.60 -10.76 -13.60
C SER A 183 -1.41 -11.29 -14.79
N LYS A 184 -1.04 -12.44 -15.36
CA LYS A 184 -1.87 -13.09 -16.38
C LYS A 184 -3.06 -13.87 -15.76
N THR A 185 -3.23 -13.79 -14.44
CA THR A 185 -4.27 -14.52 -13.66
C THR A 185 -5.68 -13.93 -13.78
N THR A 186 -5.83 -12.73 -14.32
CA THR A 186 -7.14 -12.10 -14.56
C THR A 186 -7.13 -11.64 -16.00
N ILE A 187 -8.14 -12.04 -16.78
CA ILE A 187 -8.38 -11.84 -18.24
C ILE A 187 -8.23 -13.16 -19.02
N PRO A 188 -9.31 -13.61 -19.69
CA PRO A 188 -9.72 -13.10 -21.00
C PRO A 188 -10.65 -11.89 -20.95
#